data_AF-A0A0G1E4R1-F1
#
_entry.id   AF-A0A0G1E4R1-F1
#
_cell.length_a   1.000
_cell.length_b   1.000
_cell.length_c   1.000
_cell.angle_alpha   90.00
_cell.angle_beta   90.00
_cell.angle_gamma   90.00
#
_symmetry.space_group_name_H-M   'P 1'
#
loop_
_entity.id
_entity.type
_entity.pdbx_description
1 polymer ?
#
loop_
_entity_poly.entity_id
_entity_poly.type
_entity_poly.pdbx_seq_one_letter_code
_entity_poly.pdbx_strand_id
1 'polypeptide(L)'
;MATLEELQLEIEKVKSRNRHVEADKAWETCWTRKIVISFFTYIVIVVFFYFARLPQPFINAVVPAVAFILSTLTIPLFRKWWLKKR
;
A
#
# COMPACT_ATOMS: atom_id res chain seq x y z
N MET A 1 36.93 12.04 -17.05
CA MET A 1 36.33 12.07 -15.69
C MET A 1 35.17 13.03 -15.77
N ALA A 2 34.02 12.70 -15.16
CA ALA A 2 32.89 13.63 -15.14
C ALA A 2 33.32 14.95 -14.48
N THR A 3 32.88 16.07 -15.02
CA THR A 3 33.16 17.39 -14.45
C THR A 3 32.34 17.60 -13.18
N LEU A 4 32.78 18.53 -12.33
CA LEU A 4 32.05 18.85 -11.10
C LEU A 4 30.61 19.34 -11.40
N GLU A 5 30.45 20.06 -12.51
CA GLU A 5 29.16 20.59 -12.99
C GLU A 5 28.24 19.46 -13.48
N GLU A 6 28.77 18.49 -14.23
CA GLU A 6 28.02 17.30 -14.66
C GLU A 6 27.49 16.50 -13.46
N LEU A 7 28.34 16.31 -12.43
CA LEU A 7 27.94 15.61 -11.21
C LEU A 7 26.86 16.37 -10.42
N GLN A 8 26.91 17.71 -10.39
CA GLN A 8 25.88 18.52 -9.74
C GLN A 8 24.52 18.36 -10.44
N LEU A 9 24.50 18.40 -11.78
CA LEU A 9 23.29 18.19 -12.57
C LEU A 9 22.70 16.80 -12.38
N GLU A 10 23.53 15.76 -12.32
CA GLU A 10 23.08 14.40 -12.03
C GLU A 10 22.46 14.28 -10.63
N ILE A 11 23.08 14.90 -9.61
CA ILE A 11 22.56 14.90 -8.24
C ILE A 11 21.20 15.60 -8.17
N GLU A 12 21.02 16.74 -8.84
CA GLU A 12 19.73 17.43 -8.88
C GLU A 12 18.65 16.60 -9.56
N LYS A 13 18.99 15.93 -10.67
CA LYS A 13 18.09 15.02 -11.38
C LYS A 13 17.69 13.81 -10.53
N VAL A 14 18.62 13.27 -9.74
CA VAL A 14 18.33 12.18 -8.80
C VAL A 14 17.42 12.67 -7.67
N LYS A 15 17.70 13.84 -7.08
CA LYS A 15 16.90 14.43 -6.01
C LYS A 15 15.47 14.73 -6.45
N SER A 16 15.28 15.30 -7.64
CA SER A 16 13.95 15.59 -8.18
C SER A 16 13.13 14.32 -8.37
N ARG A 17 13.73 13.27 -8.98
CA ARG A 17 13.07 11.97 -9.13
C ARG A 17 12.76 11.31 -7.78
N ASN A 18 13.69 11.34 -6.83
CA ASN A 18 13.48 10.77 -5.51
C ASN A 18 12.35 11.47 -4.77
N ARG A 19 12.16 12.78 -4.92
CA ARG A 19 11.05 13.51 -4.30
C ARG A 19 9.70 12.96 -4.73
N HIS A 20 9.52 12.65 -6.01
CA HIS A 20 8.29 12.03 -6.51
C HIS A 20 8.09 10.62 -5.94
N VAL A 21 9.15 9.80 -5.98
CA VAL A 21 9.11 8.42 -5.46
C VAL A 21 8.80 8.37 -3.96
N GLU A 22 9.36 9.27 -3.16
CA GLU A 22 9.09 9.32 -1.72
C GLU A 22 7.67 9.82 -1.41
N ALA A 23 7.12 10.74 -2.21
CA ALA A 23 5.72 11.14 -2.08
C ALA A 23 4.77 9.97 -2.36
N ASP A 24 5.04 9.19 -3.40
CA ASP A 24 4.26 7.99 -3.72
C ASP A 24 4.37 6.95 -2.59
N LYS A 25 5.58 6.64 -2.11
CA LYS A 25 5.78 5.73 -0.96
C LYS A 25 5.05 6.20 0.30
N ALA A 26 5.05 7.50 0.57
CA ALA A 26 4.33 8.08 1.70
C ALA A 26 2.82 7.85 1.55
N TRP A 27 2.26 8.05 0.36
CA TRP A 27 0.87 7.69 0.07
C TRP A 27 0.60 6.19 0.25
N GLU A 28 1.50 5.32 -0.19
CA GLU A 28 1.30 3.88 -0.05
C GLU A 28 1.28 3.41 1.41
N THR A 29 2.05 4.08 2.25
CA THR A 29 2.19 3.74 3.67
C THR A 29 1.19 4.47 4.57
N CYS A 30 0.52 5.51 4.06
CA CYS A 30 -0.42 6.30 4.85
C CYS A 30 -1.66 5.51 5.28
N TRP A 31 -2.22 5.90 6.42
CA TRP A 31 -3.45 5.33 6.95
C TRP A 31 -4.67 5.68 6.09
N THR A 32 -4.67 6.83 5.43
CA THR A 32 -5.76 7.26 4.55
C THR A 32 -6.04 6.22 3.47
N ARG A 33 -5.00 5.72 2.79
CA ARG A 33 -5.16 4.66 1.78
C ARG A 33 -5.74 3.38 2.37
N LYS A 34 -5.28 2.97 3.56
CA LYS A 34 -5.77 1.76 4.23
C LYS A 34 -7.25 1.86 4.58
N ILE A 35 -7.68 3.00 5.14
CA ILE A 35 -9.08 3.23 5.50
C ILE A 35 -9.97 3.24 4.25
N VAL A 36 -9.56 3.97 3.21
CA VAL A 36 -10.31 4.04 1.94
C VAL A 36 -10.47 2.66 1.33
N ILE A 37 -9.39 1.88 1.21
CA ILE A 37 -9.46 0.54 0.63
C ILE A 37 -10.31 -0.39 1.51
N SER A 38 -10.09 -0.42 2.82
CA SER A 38 -10.91 -1.24 3.74
C SER A 38 -12.40 -0.92 3.67
N PHE A 39 -12.75 0.37 3.57
CA PHE A 39 -14.14 0.82 3.46
C PHE A 39 -14.77 0.35 2.14
N PHE A 40 -14.10 0.56 1.01
CA PHE A 40 -14.60 0.10 -0.29
C PHE A 40 -14.67 -1.43 -0.38
N THR A 41 -13.67 -2.14 0.15
CA THR A 41 -13.70 -3.61 0.24
C THR A 41 -14.91 -4.08 1.03
N TYR A 42 -15.19 -3.47 2.19
CA TYR A 42 -16.38 -3.80 2.98
C TYR A 42 -17.66 -3.61 2.17
N ILE A 43 -17.85 -2.45 1.54
CA ILE A 43 -19.05 -2.17 0.73
C ILE A 43 -19.23 -3.20 -0.39
N VAL A 44 -18.17 -3.46 -1.16
CA VAL A 44 -18.22 -4.41 -2.29
C VAL A 44 -18.61 -5.81 -1.82
N ILE A 45 -18.03 -6.28 -0.71
CA ILE A 45 -18.32 -7.60 -0.17
C ILE A 45 -19.73 -7.67 0.43
N VAL A 46 -20.20 -6.63 1.13
CA VAL A 46 -21.58 -6.57 1.62
C VAL A 46 -22.56 -6.68 0.47
N VAL A 47 -22.36 -5.89 -0.59
CA VAL A 47 -23.20 -5.91 -1.79
C VAL A 47 -23.19 -7.31 -2.41
N PHE A 48 -22.02 -7.90 -2.59
CA PHE A 48 -21.88 -9.25 -3.13
C PHE A 48 -22.61 -10.30 -2.27
N PHE A 49 -22.41 -10.30 -0.95
CA PHE A 49 -23.05 -11.25 -0.04
C PHE A 49 -24.57 -11.08 0.02
N TYR A 50 -25.06 -9.84 -0.07
CA TYR A 50 -26.48 -9.55 -0.14
C TYR A 50 -27.11 -10.15 -1.41
N PHE A 51 -26.52 -9.91 -2.59
CA PHE A 51 -27.01 -10.48 -3.85
C PHE A 51 -26.88 -12.00 -3.93
N ALA A 52 -25.81 -12.55 -3.34
CA ALA A 52 -25.59 -13.99 -3.25
C ALA A 52 -26.48 -14.70 -2.21
N ARG A 53 -27.33 -13.96 -1.48
CA ARG A 53 -28.19 -14.48 -0.39
C ARG A 53 -27.42 -15.27 0.66
N LEU A 54 -26.20 -14.84 0.97
CA LEU A 54 -25.37 -15.45 2.00
C LEU A 54 -25.84 -15.02 3.40
N PRO A 55 -25.72 -15.88 4.41
CA PRO A 55 -26.11 -15.54 5.77
C PRO A 55 -25.24 -14.40 6.31
N GLN A 56 -25.85 -13.52 7.10
CA GLN A 56 -25.16 -12.44 7.85
C GLN A 56 -24.18 -11.60 6.99
N PRO A 57 -24.62 -10.99 5.88
CA PRO A 57 -23.74 -10.31 4.92
C PRO A 57 -22.92 -9.17 5.56
N PHE A 58 -23.51 -8.42 6.49
CA PHE A 58 -22.85 -7.30 7.16
C PHE A 58 -21.75 -7.73 8.15
N ILE A 59 -21.91 -8.90 8.80
CA ILE A 59 -20.93 -9.44 9.76
C ILE A 59 -19.80 -10.13 8.98
N ASN A 60 -20.17 -10.96 8.01
CA ASN A 60 -19.19 -11.75 7.25
C ASN A 60 -18.31 -10.87 6.35
N ALA A 61 -18.80 -9.72 5.89
CA ALA A 61 -18.01 -8.76 5.11
C ALA A 61 -16.88 -8.09 5.92
N VAL A 62 -16.89 -8.18 7.26
CA VAL A 62 -15.78 -7.70 8.10
C VAL A 62 -14.53 -8.56 7.87
N VAL A 63 -14.68 -9.84 7.58
CA VAL A 63 -13.55 -10.78 7.43
C VAL A 63 -12.59 -10.34 6.31
N PRO A 64 -13.03 -10.03 5.08
CA PRO A 64 -12.14 -9.50 4.04
C PRO A 64 -11.49 -8.16 4.38
N ALA A 65 -12.20 -7.25 5.05
CA ALA A 65 -11.65 -5.96 5.45
C ALA A 65 -10.52 -6.12 6.49
N VAL A 66 -10.70 -7.02 7.47
CA VAL A 66 -9.68 -7.35 8.47
C VAL A 66 -8.50 -8.08 7.83
N ALA A 67 -8.77 -9.04 6.94
CA ALA A 67 -7.72 -9.75 6.20
C ALA A 67 -6.84 -8.79 5.38
N PHE A 68 -7.45 -7.79 4.71
CA PHE A 68 -6.71 -6.74 4.02
C PHE A 68 -5.80 -5.97 4.98
N ILE A 69 -6.32 -5.49 6.12
CA ILE A 69 -5.52 -4.74 7.10
C ILE A 69 -4.35 -5.59 7.61
N LEU A 70 -4.60 -6.84 7.98
CA LEU A 70 -3.55 -7.78 8.43
C LEU A 70 -2.47 -7.99 7.37
N SER A 71 -2.84 -8.10 6.08
CA SER A 71 -1.87 -8.17 4.99
C SER A 71 -0.98 -6.93 4.94
N THR A 72 -1.54 -5.73 5.13
CA THR A 72 -0.76 -4.48 5.11
C THR A 72 0.26 -4.39 6.25
N LEU A 73 0.01 -5.08 7.37
CA LEU A 73 0.90 -5.11 8.53
C LEU A 73 1.97 -6.20 8.43
N THR A 74 1.64 -7.33 7.81
CA THR A 74 2.52 -8.50 7.74
C THR A 74 3.52 -8.43 6.58
N ILE A 75 3.12 -7.92 5.41
CA ILE A 75 3.97 -7.83 4.22
C ILE A 75 5.29 -7.08 4.46
N PRO A 76 5.34 -5.94 5.19
CA PRO A 76 6.60 -5.27 5.52
C PRO A 76 7.57 -6.14 6.33
N LEU A 77 7.06 -7.01 7.20
CA LEU A 77 7.87 -7.93 8.00
C LEU A 77 8.51 -8.99 7.10
N PHE A 78 7.72 -9.61 6.21
CA PHE A 78 8.22 -10.57 5.22
C PHE A 78 9.24 -9.93 4.28
N ARG A 79 9.02 -8.69 3.84
CA ARG A 79 9.98 -7.94 3.02
C ARG A 79 11.32 -7.75 3.74
N LYS A 80 11.31 -7.32 5.00
CA LYS A 80 12.53 -7.15 5.80
C LYS A 80 13.28 -8.47 5.97
N TRP A 81 12.56 -9.56 6.23
CA TRP A 81 13.15 -10.88 6.35
C TRP A 81 13.81 -11.37 5.05
N TRP A 82 13.13 -11.19 3.91
CA TRP A 82 13.69 -11.54 2.59
C TRP A 82 14.95 -10.74 2.26
N LEU A 83 14.95 -9.42 2.51
CA LEU A 83 16.10 -8.55 2.27
C LEU A 83 17.31 -8.88 3.16
N LYS A 84 17.10 -9.44 4.36
CA LYS A 84 18.20 -9.85 5.24
C LYS A 84 18.89 -11.14 4.74
N LYS A 85 18.18 -11.96 3.97
CA LYS A 85 18.66 -13.26 3.48
C LYS A 85 19.33 -13.17 2.10
N ARG A 86 19.10 -12.08 1.38
CA ARG A 86 19.73 -11.78 0.08
C ARG A 86 20.96 -10.90 0.29
#